data_AF-A0AAV0UNS6-F1
#
_entry.id   AF-A0AAV0UNS6-F1
#
_cell.length_a   1.000
_cell.length_b   1.000
_cell.length_c   1.000
_cell.angle_alpha   90.00
_cell.angle_beta   90.00
_cell.angle_gamma   90.00
#
_symmetry.space_group_name_H-M   'P 1'
#
loop_
_entity.id
_entity.type
_entity.pdbx_description
1 polymer ?
#
loop_
_entity_poly.entity_id
_entity_poly.type
_entity_poly.pdbx_seq_one_letter_code
_entity_poly.pdbx_strand_id
1 'polypeptide(L)'
;MELRRRCQRHVRVAEFVVVDAMSLGPIRTDSNGAIPPNGNQLTLFAGLVEVLYARNAWLAVRVDIWTSSDICYRQVKFLNGYLHKGLNAEDHVDQVLLEMTHNDSWMTLQQVEELEMSIADRGDLPALTADELTQVLTDVVQKVVDTFKAVQVQTLQTSTSQRAKFEYELLQHLPELELLVLKRQSTGNCYVLFALPLLGESLQWDAKALLENGELDSVMTKRVALDDSWPLVVEWPAELQLSSQVTQTPVSSEAISFVELIALCRKKFLEQWRRRKDFIAELRRRVIVLEYDAVDFSQVFFMLQEQLDVQAPLHIMVLRLEFTTAYFFTNCMSDLQVTLLSGDDGVSPVIVPLDASSIPHNSDDVAGSQACVSQFLEFTQKGLLQHFYGH
;
A
#
# COMPACT_ATOMS: atom_id res chain seq x y z
N MET A 1 -3.39 -15.76 -4.48
CA MET A 1 -4.31 -14.62 -4.65
C MET A 1 -5.34 -14.57 -3.54
N GLU A 2 -6.08 -15.65 -3.28
CA GLU A 2 -7.13 -15.68 -2.25
C GLU A 2 -6.60 -15.43 -0.82
N LEU A 3 -5.47 -16.04 -0.43
CA LEU A 3 -4.82 -15.77 0.86
C LEU A 3 -4.49 -14.28 1.06
N ARG A 4 -3.97 -13.61 0.03
CA ARG A 4 -3.69 -12.17 0.06
C ARG A 4 -4.97 -11.35 0.28
N ARG A 5 -6.08 -11.77 -0.34
CA ARG A 5 -7.39 -11.12 -0.20
C ARG A 5 -7.95 -11.29 1.21
N ARG A 6 -7.91 -12.51 1.78
CA ARG A 6 -8.45 -12.79 3.12
C ARG A 6 -7.60 -12.18 4.24
N CYS A 7 -6.28 -12.20 4.10
CA CYS A 7 -5.37 -11.65 5.11
C CYS A 7 -5.11 -10.15 4.97
N GLN A 8 -5.62 -9.51 3.91
CA GLN A 8 -5.34 -8.08 3.58
C GLN A 8 -3.85 -7.74 3.63
N ARG A 9 -2.99 -8.66 3.19
CA ARG A 9 -1.52 -8.59 3.34
C ARG A 9 -0.83 -9.20 2.13
N HIS A 10 0.42 -8.78 1.85
CA HIS A 10 1.24 -9.53 0.90
C HIS A 10 1.67 -10.86 1.51
N VAL A 11 0.98 -11.91 1.08
CA VAL A 11 1.29 -13.30 1.41
C VAL A 11 1.76 -13.99 0.13
N ARG A 12 2.83 -14.77 0.23
CA ARG A 12 3.28 -15.69 -0.81
C ARG A 12 3.50 -17.08 -0.24
N VAL A 13 3.10 -18.10 -1.00
CA VAL A 13 3.39 -19.51 -0.69
C VAL A 13 4.63 -19.85 -1.51
N ALA A 14 5.76 -20.02 -0.82
CA ALA A 14 7.09 -20.03 -1.44
C ALA A 14 7.54 -21.43 -1.87
N GLU A 15 7.06 -22.50 -1.21
CA GLU A 15 7.43 -23.87 -1.54
C GLU A 15 6.33 -24.85 -1.15
N PHE A 16 6.06 -25.83 -2.02
CA PHE A 16 5.33 -27.06 -1.69
C PHE A 16 6.36 -28.17 -1.54
N VAL A 17 6.48 -28.76 -0.36
CA VAL A 17 7.32 -29.95 -0.20
C VAL A 17 6.52 -31.13 -0.73
N VAL A 18 6.97 -31.74 -1.83
CA VAL A 18 6.41 -33.02 -2.30
C VAL A 18 6.76 -34.08 -1.27
N VAL A 19 5.79 -34.44 -0.44
CA VAL A 19 5.94 -35.54 0.51
C VAL A 19 5.57 -36.81 -0.24
N ASP A 20 6.58 -37.58 -0.63
CA ASP A 20 6.36 -38.91 -1.21
C ASP A 20 5.65 -39.79 -0.16
N ALA A 21 4.38 -40.10 -0.42
CA ALA A 21 3.49 -40.79 0.53
C ALA A 21 3.99 -42.19 0.91
N MET A 22 4.97 -42.74 0.19
CA MET A 22 5.54 -44.07 0.44
C MET A 22 6.94 -44.09 1.04
N SER A 23 7.57 -42.93 1.31
CA SER A 23 8.93 -42.88 1.87
C SER A 23 8.99 -42.44 3.34
N LEU A 24 7.95 -42.73 4.14
CA LEU A 24 7.88 -42.33 5.53
C LEU A 24 8.57 -43.34 6.46
N GLY A 25 9.82 -43.05 6.82
CA GLY A 25 10.16 -43.14 8.24
C GLY A 25 9.31 -42.12 9.01
N PRO A 26 8.95 -42.38 10.28
CA PRO A 26 8.09 -41.48 11.05
C PRO A 26 8.68 -40.07 11.05
N ILE A 27 7.86 -39.08 10.68
CA ILE A 27 8.19 -37.67 10.85
C ILE A 27 8.43 -37.48 12.35
N ARG A 28 9.70 -37.36 12.76
CA ARG A 28 10.04 -37.09 14.15
C ARG A 28 9.52 -35.69 14.48
N THR A 29 8.38 -35.64 15.15
CA THR A 29 7.96 -34.48 15.92
C THR A 29 8.92 -34.36 17.09
N ASP A 30 9.71 -33.30 17.13
CA ASP A 30 10.57 -33.00 18.27
C ASP A 30 9.67 -32.68 19.49
N SER A 31 9.40 -33.75 20.25
CA SER A 31 9.15 -33.90 21.69
C SER A 31 8.35 -32.90 22.53
N ASN A 32 7.64 -31.90 21.99
CA ASN A 32 6.84 -30.98 22.85
C ASN A 32 5.33 -30.88 22.53
N GLY A 33 4.83 -31.56 21.49
CA GLY A 33 3.39 -31.64 21.18
C GLY A 33 2.97 -33.09 21.06
N ALA A 34 2.24 -33.60 22.04
CA ALA A 34 1.88 -35.01 22.15
C ALA A 34 0.90 -35.44 21.06
N ILE A 35 1.39 -36.13 20.03
CA ILE A 35 0.59 -37.07 19.23
C ILE A 35 1.07 -38.48 19.55
N PRO A 36 0.16 -39.44 19.80
CA PRO A 36 0.55 -40.82 20.03
C PRO A 36 1.33 -41.38 18.81
N PRO A 37 2.53 -41.97 19.01
CA PRO A 37 3.42 -42.40 17.93
C PRO A 37 2.94 -43.62 17.11
N ASN A 38 1.70 -44.09 17.32
CA ASN A 38 1.22 -45.38 16.83
C ASN A 38 0.13 -45.30 15.75
N GLY A 39 -0.13 -44.14 15.15
CA GLY A 39 -1.09 -43.98 14.04
C GLY A 39 -0.42 -43.90 12.68
N ASN A 40 -1.04 -44.47 11.63
CA ASN A 40 -0.69 -44.18 10.25
C ASN A 40 -0.93 -42.68 9.99
N GLN A 41 0.14 -41.88 10.02
CA GLN A 41 0.08 -40.46 9.71
C GLN A 41 0.14 -40.26 8.20
N LEU A 42 -0.81 -39.51 7.66
CA LEU A 42 -0.83 -39.15 6.25
C LEU A 42 -0.74 -37.63 6.10
N THR A 43 0.34 -37.16 5.48
CA THR A 43 0.58 -35.74 5.24
C THR A 43 -0.38 -35.22 4.17
N LEU A 44 -1.09 -34.14 4.49
CA LEU A 44 -2.00 -33.46 3.56
C LEU A 44 -1.35 -32.24 2.91
N PHE A 45 -0.50 -31.54 3.66
CA PHE A 45 0.18 -30.35 3.20
C PHE A 45 1.48 -30.15 3.98
N ALA A 46 2.53 -29.74 3.29
CA ALA A 46 3.76 -29.24 3.90
C ALA A 46 4.31 -28.13 3.01
N GLY A 47 4.45 -26.93 3.56
CA GLY A 47 4.86 -25.78 2.75
C GLY A 47 5.34 -24.58 3.54
N LEU A 48 6.03 -23.69 2.82
CA LEU A 48 6.53 -22.42 3.35
C LEU A 48 5.58 -21.29 2.96
N VAL A 49 5.08 -20.57 3.96
CA VAL A 49 4.26 -19.36 3.79
C VAL A 49 5.06 -18.17 4.28
N GLU A 50 5.15 -17.13 3.46
CA GLU A 50 5.82 -15.89 3.80
C GLU A 50 4.81 -14.73 3.80
N VAL A 51 4.82 -13.94 4.86
CA VAL A 51 3.99 -12.74 5.00
C VAL A 51 4.86 -11.51 5.19
N LEU A 52 4.58 -10.45 4.43
CA LEU A 52 5.23 -9.16 4.61
C LEU A 52 4.60 -8.44 5.80
N TYR A 53 5.45 -7.96 6.70
CA TYR A 53 5.10 -7.21 7.91
C TYR A 53 5.88 -5.88 7.93
N ALA A 54 5.19 -4.79 8.28
CA ALA A 54 5.69 -3.42 8.31
C ALA A 54 6.38 -2.99 7.00
N ARG A 55 5.98 -3.59 5.87
CA ARG A 55 6.58 -3.48 4.51
C ARG A 55 8.08 -3.79 4.40
N ASN A 56 8.75 -4.08 5.51
CA ASN A 56 10.20 -4.15 5.60
C ASN A 56 10.69 -5.50 6.12
N ALA A 57 9.81 -6.36 6.66
CA ALA A 57 10.18 -7.66 7.21
C ALA A 57 9.32 -8.77 6.58
N TRP A 58 9.94 -9.80 6.02
CA TRP A 58 9.28 -11.03 5.65
C TRP A 58 9.32 -12.00 6.83
N LEU A 59 8.15 -12.46 7.26
CA LEU A 59 8.00 -13.54 8.22
C LEU A 59 7.76 -14.84 7.46
N ALA A 60 8.73 -15.75 7.50
CA ALA A 60 8.69 -17.05 6.84
C ALA A 60 8.28 -18.14 7.84
N VAL A 61 7.22 -18.87 7.52
CA VAL A 61 6.55 -19.84 8.38
C VAL A 61 6.48 -21.18 7.64
N ARG A 62 7.02 -22.25 8.22
CA ARG A 62 6.75 -23.60 7.71
C ARG A 62 5.55 -24.21 8.41
N VAL A 63 4.56 -24.61 7.63
CA VAL A 63 3.32 -25.23 8.10
C VAL A 63 3.23 -26.65 7.57
N ASP A 64 3.06 -27.61 8.48
CA ASP A 64 2.78 -29.00 8.16
C ASP A 64 1.34 -29.31 8.62
N ILE A 65 0.55 -29.98 7.77
CA ILE A 65 -0.81 -30.45 8.03
C ILE A 65 -0.88 -31.93 7.70
N TRP A 66 -1.39 -32.74 8.61
CA TRP A 66 -1.49 -34.19 8.46
C TRP A 66 -2.74 -34.73 9.15
N THR A 67 -3.04 -35.99 8.85
CA THR A 67 -4.14 -36.72 9.46
C THR A 67 -3.60 -37.88 10.26
N SER A 68 -4.31 -38.23 11.33
CA SER A 68 -4.14 -39.51 12.03
C SER A 68 -5.53 -40.05 12.30
N SER A 69 -5.88 -41.16 11.66
CA SER A 69 -7.26 -41.67 11.64
C SER A 69 -8.22 -40.61 11.06
N ASP A 70 -9.27 -40.23 11.79
CA ASP A 70 -10.30 -39.29 11.33
C ASP A 70 -10.03 -37.82 11.71
N ILE A 71 -8.92 -37.56 12.39
CA ILE A 71 -8.59 -36.23 12.94
C ILE A 71 -7.48 -35.58 12.12
N CYS A 72 -7.68 -34.30 11.81
CA CYS A 72 -6.73 -33.47 11.09
C CYS A 72 -5.94 -32.58 12.07
N TYR A 73 -4.64 -32.45 11.86
CA TYR A 73 -3.74 -31.69 12.72
C TYR A 73 -2.92 -30.71 11.90
N ARG A 74 -2.58 -29.57 12.49
CA ARG A 74 -1.58 -28.63 11.97
C ARG A 74 -0.44 -28.42 12.97
N GLN A 75 0.73 -28.07 12.46
CA GLN A 75 1.84 -27.56 13.26
C GLN A 75 2.69 -26.57 12.47
N VAL A 76 3.11 -25.50 13.14
CA VAL A 76 4.17 -24.62 12.64
C VAL A 76 5.52 -25.22 13.05
N LYS A 77 6.32 -25.67 12.07
CA LYS A 77 7.63 -26.32 12.36
C LYS A 77 8.70 -25.32 12.71
N PHE A 78 8.76 -24.22 11.96
CA PHE A 78 9.68 -23.13 12.25
C PHE A 78 9.10 -21.81 11.74
N LEU A 79 9.62 -20.74 12.34
CA LEU A 79 9.32 -19.37 12.00
C LEU A 79 10.62 -18.59 11.95
N ASN A 80 10.82 -17.80 10.91
CA ASN A 80 11.98 -16.92 10.78
C ASN A 80 11.56 -15.55 10.24
N GLY A 81 12.35 -14.52 10.52
CA GLY A 81 12.13 -13.16 10.05
C GLY A 81 13.37 -12.61 9.35
N TYR A 82 13.20 -12.00 8.17
CA TYR A 82 14.30 -11.34 7.47
C TYR A 82 13.86 -10.02 6.85
N LEU A 83 14.78 -9.08 6.74
CA LEU A 83 14.50 -7.78 6.13
C LEU A 83 14.35 -7.90 4.60
N HIS A 84 13.35 -7.19 4.06
CA HIS A 84 13.16 -7.07 2.61
C HIS A 84 14.29 -6.22 2.00
N LYS A 85 14.93 -6.71 0.92
CA LYS A 85 15.95 -5.99 0.14
C LYS A 85 15.33 -4.76 -0.55
N GLY A 86 15.24 -3.66 0.19
CA GLY A 86 14.86 -2.32 -0.29
C GLY A 86 15.52 -1.19 0.49
N LEU A 87 16.30 -1.51 1.53
CA LEU A 87 17.13 -0.57 2.27
C LEU A 87 18.46 -0.38 1.51
N ASN A 88 18.45 0.50 0.51
CA ASN A 88 19.58 1.05 -0.26
C ASN A 88 20.69 0.08 -0.72
N ALA A 89 20.84 -0.04 -2.04
CA ALA A 89 21.92 -0.80 -2.70
C ALA A 89 23.36 -0.35 -2.34
N GLU A 90 23.53 0.74 -1.59
CA GLU A 90 24.83 1.27 -1.18
C GLU A 90 25.21 0.97 0.27
N ASP A 91 24.25 0.62 1.13
CA ASP A 91 24.60 0.10 2.45
C ASP A 91 24.66 -1.42 2.35
N HIS A 92 25.85 -1.98 2.60
CA HIS A 92 26.05 -3.40 2.87
C HIS A 92 25.34 -3.82 4.18
N VAL A 93 24.03 -3.58 4.28
CA VAL A 93 23.16 -4.29 5.20
C VAL A 93 23.01 -5.67 4.58
N ASP A 94 23.99 -6.53 4.87
CA ASP A 94 23.87 -7.98 4.79
C ASP A 94 22.48 -8.37 5.27
N GLN A 95 21.89 -9.44 4.73
CA GLN A 95 20.60 -9.97 5.17
C GLN A 95 20.61 -10.16 6.69
N VAL A 96 20.24 -9.12 7.44
CA VAL A 96 20.19 -9.17 8.88
C VAL A 96 18.96 -10.01 9.15
N LEU A 97 19.20 -11.29 9.47
CA LEU A 97 18.20 -12.09 10.14
C LEU A 97 17.72 -11.26 11.31
N LEU A 98 16.43 -10.98 11.35
CA LEU A 98 15.84 -10.33 12.50
C LEU A 98 16.04 -11.32 13.65
N GLU A 99 16.71 -10.89 14.72
CA GLU A 99 16.77 -11.69 15.93
C GLU A 99 15.35 -11.85 16.47
N MET A 100 14.74 -12.96 16.09
CA MET A 100 13.47 -13.44 16.61
C MET A 100 13.77 -13.94 18.01
N THR A 101 13.59 -13.08 19.00
CA THR A 101 13.74 -13.46 20.40
C THR A 101 12.75 -14.60 20.68
N HIS A 102 13.27 -15.80 20.96
CA HIS A 102 12.45 -16.94 21.37
C HIS A 102 11.68 -16.56 22.63
N ASN A 103 10.36 -16.48 22.50
CA ASN A 103 9.41 -16.08 23.52
C ASN A 103 8.39 -17.24 23.63
N ASP A 104 7.80 -17.44 24.81
CA ASP A 104 6.83 -18.50 25.08
C ASP A 104 5.62 -18.45 24.11
N SER A 105 5.29 -17.25 23.63
CA SER A 105 4.26 -17.04 22.61
C SER A 105 4.62 -17.70 21.26
N TRP A 106 5.91 -17.70 20.88
CA TRP A 106 6.37 -18.39 19.67
C TRP A 106 6.33 -19.90 19.81
N MET A 107 6.67 -20.41 20.99
CA MET A 107 6.61 -21.85 21.28
C MET A 107 5.17 -22.36 21.24
N THR A 108 4.21 -21.51 21.58
CA THR A 108 2.77 -21.83 21.50
C THR A 108 2.32 -22.04 20.05
N LEU A 109 2.83 -21.26 19.09
CA LEU A 109 2.53 -21.46 17.67
C LEU A 109 3.07 -22.78 17.10
N GLN A 110 4.13 -23.31 17.70
CA GLN A 110 4.74 -24.59 17.30
C GLN A 110 4.06 -25.81 17.91
N GLN A 111 3.06 -25.61 18.77
CA GLN A 111 2.25 -26.70 19.29
C GLN A 111 1.38 -27.30 18.17
N VAL A 112 1.09 -28.59 18.34
CA VAL A 112 0.17 -29.29 17.46
C VAL A 112 -1.25 -28.82 17.79
N GLU A 113 -1.99 -28.40 16.77
CA GLU A 113 -3.38 -27.96 16.90
C GLU A 113 -4.28 -28.90 16.09
N GLU A 114 -5.35 -29.38 16.73
CA GLU A 114 -6.41 -30.13 16.09
C GLU A 114 -7.28 -29.19 15.25
N LEU A 115 -7.54 -29.57 14.01
CA LEU A 115 -8.41 -28.83 13.10
C LEU A 115 -9.82 -29.41 13.19
N GLU A 116 -10.83 -28.54 13.27
CA GLU A 116 -12.25 -28.93 13.25
C GLU A 116 -12.67 -29.40 11.84
N MET A 117 -12.14 -30.53 11.41
CA MET A 117 -12.34 -31.10 10.08
C MET A 117 -12.55 -32.62 10.18
N SER A 118 -13.72 -33.09 9.77
CA SER A 118 -14.02 -34.53 9.64
C SER A 118 -13.50 -35.07 8.31
N ILE A 119 -12.61 -36.07 8.38
CA ILE A 119 -12.09 -36.80 7.21
C ILE A 119 -12.94 -38.03 6.91
N ALA A 120 -13.66 -38.55 7.90
CA ALA A 120 -14.50 -39.75 7.79
C ALA A 120 -15.59 -39.65 6.71
N ASP A 121 -15.98 -38.43 6.33
CA ASP A 121 -17.03 -38.17 5.34
C ASP A 121 -16.51 -38.10 3.88
N ARG A 122 -15.22 -38.34 3.61
CA ARG A 122 -14.56 -37.97 2.33
C ARG A 122 -14.12 -39.09 1.39
N GLY A 123 -14.30 -40.36 1.73
CA GLY A 123 -13.95 -41.48 0.84
C GLY A 123 -12.45 -41.78 0.72
N ASP A 124 -12.03 -42.36 -0.41
CA ASP A 124 -10.84 -43.24 -0.52
C ASP A 124 -9.46 -42.59 -0.31
N LEU A 125 -9.33 -41.25 -0.30
CA LEU A 125 -8.07 -40.57 0.08
C LEU A 125 -8.35 -39.23 0.79
N PRO A 126 -7.77 -38.99 1.99
CA PRO A 126 -7.89 -37.72 2.68
C PRO A 126 -7.21 -36.60 1.86
N ALA A 127 -7.97 -35.58 1.48
CA ALA A 127 -7.43 -34.35 0.90
C ALA A 127 -8.13 -33.12 1.49
N LEU A 128 -7.37 -32.04 1.66
CA LEU A 128 -7.93 -30.72 1.97
C LEU A 128 -8.58 -30.15 0.72
N THR A 129 -9.75 -29.54 0.86
CA THR A 129 -10.27 -28.67 -0.19
C THR A 129 -9.45 -27.38 -0.26
N ALA A 130 -9.52 -26.68 -1.39
CA ALA A 130 -8.83 -25.40 -1.55
C ALA A 130 -9.27 -24.37 -0.50
N ASP A 131 -10.56 -24.37 -0.12
CA ASP A 131 -11.11 -23.44 0.87
C ASP A 131 -10.64 -23.75 2.29
N GLU A 132 -10.55 -25.02 2.68
CA GLU A 132 -10.05 -25.43 3.99
C GLU A 132 -8.57 -25.13 4.15
N LEU A 133 -7.77 -25.47 3.13
CA LEU A 133 -6.34 -25.12 3.14
C LEU A 133 -6.17 -23.60 3.23
N THR A 134 -6.96 -22.84 2.46
CA THR A 134 -6.93 -21.38 2.52
C THR A 134 -7.28 -20.87 3.92
N GLN A 135 -8.33 -21.42 4.55
CA GLN A 135 -8.75 -21.02 5.88
C GLN A 135 -7.67 -21.31 6.93
N VAL A 136 -7.14 -22.53 6.95
CA VAL A 136 -6.08 -22.93 7.90
C VAL A 136 -4.85 -22.03 7.74
N LEU A 137 -4.43 -21.75 6.50
CA LEU A 137 -3.29 -20.88 6.24
C LEU A 137 -3.57 -19.41 6.59
N THR A 138 -4.79 -18.91 6.39
CA THR A 138 -5.22 -17.58 6.88
C THR A 138 -5.07 -17.49 8.39
N ASP A 139 -5.55 -18.50 9.13
CA ASP A 139 -5.47 -18.53 10.59
C ASP A 139 -4.02 -18.60 11.09
N VAL A 140 -3.15 -19.36 10.40
CA VAL A 140 -1.71 -19.36 10.71
C VAL A 140 -1.10 -17.98 10.50
N VAL A 141 -1.34 -17.36 9.35
CA VAL A 141 -0.77 -16.03 9.01
C VAL A 141 -1.20 -14.99 10.04
N GLN A 142 -2.49 -14.96 10.41
CA GLN A 142 -3.00 -14.02 11.40
C GLN A 142 -2.33 -14.23 12.76
N LYS A 143 -2.31 -15.46 13.27
CA LYS A 143 -1.65 -15.78 14.55
C LYS A 143 -0.16 -15.41 14.55
N VAL A 144 0.56 -15.66 13.45
CA VAL A 144 1.98 -15.31 13.31
C VAL A 144 2.19 -13.80 13.36
N VAL A 145 1.40 -13.03 12.61
CA VAL A 145 1.46 -11.57 12.60
C VAL A 145 1.16 -10.99 13.97
N ASP A 146 0.09 -11.46 14.63
CA ASP A 146 -0.32 -10.96 15.94
C ASP A 146 0.74 -11.25 17.01
N THR A 147 1.32 -12.45 16.95
CA THR A 147 2.42 -12.83 17.84
C THR A 147 3.66 -11.98 17.57
N PHE A 148 3.99 -11.74 16.30
CA PHE A 148 5.12 -10.89 15.94
C PHE A 148 4.92 -9.46 16.45
N LYS A 149 3.73 -8.89 16.22
CA LYS A 149 3.37 -7.56 16.70
C LYS A 149 3.50 -7.47 18.22
N ALA A 150 3.00 -8.44 18.97
CA ALA A 150 3.14 -8.49 20.42
C ALA A 150 4.61 -8.49 20.87
N VAL A 151 5.46 -9.26 20.20
CA VAL A 151 6.91 -9.29 20.49
C VAL A 151 7.59 -7.98 20.17
N GLN A 152 7.22 -7.32 19.06
CA GLN A 152 7.74 -6.00 18.70
C GLN A 152 7.33 -4.93 19.73
N VAL A 153 6.08 -4.96 20.20
CA VAL A 153 5.61 -4.07 21.27
C VAL A 153 6.37 -4.33 22.57
N GLN A 154 6.53 -5.59 22.99
CA GLN A 154 7.30 -5.92 24.18
C GLN A 154 8.77 -5.47 24.06
N THR A 155 9.37 -5.63 22.88
CA THR A 155 10.73 -5.16 22.59
C THR A 155 10.83 -3.63 22.67
N LEU A 156 9.83 -2.90 22.19
CA LEU A 156 9.76 -1.46 22.36
C LEU A 156 9.64 -1.05 23.84
N GLN A 157 8.77 -1.74 24.59
CA GLN A 157 8.56 -1.45 26.02
C GLN A 157 9.82 -1.68 26.86
N THR A 158 10.67 -2.63 26.47
CA THR A 158 11.96 -2.90 27.12
C THR A 158 13.11 -2.04 26.58
N SER A 159 12.88 -1.26 25.51
CA SER A 159 13.90 -0.36 24.95
C SER A 159 14.18 0.85 25.85
N THR A 160 15.32 1.50 25.65
CA THR A 160 15.72 2.72 26.38
C THR A 160 15.09 3.99 25.79
N SER A 161 14.48 3.92 24.60
CA SER A 161 13.94 5.09 23.91
C SER A 161 12.58 5.52 24.47
N GLN A 162 12.58 6.52 25.35
CA GLN A 162 11.34 7.12 25.89
C GLN A 162 10.50 7.78 24.81
N ARG A 163 11.15 8.42 23.82
CA ARG A 163 10.46 9.05 22.70
C ARG A 163 9.66 8.03 21.89
N ALA A 164 10.26 6.88 21.55
CA ALA A 164 9.55 5.86 20.76
C ALA A 164 8.38 5.24 21.53
N LYS A 165 8.50 5.09 22.86
CA LYS A 165 7.37 4.65 23.71
C LYS A 165 6.23 5.65 23.69
N PHE A 166 6.53 6.94 23.88
CA PHE A 166 5.53 8.01 23.82
C PHE A 166 4.84 8.06 22.45
N GLU A 167 5.59 7.99 21.35
CA GLU A 167 5.00 7.96 20.01
C GLU A 167 4.11 6.72 19.81
N TYR A 168 4.52 5.54 20.27
CA TYR A 168 3.66 4.35 20.24
C TYR A 168 2.37 4.53 21.04
N GLU A 169 2.43 5.13 22.23
CA GLU A 169 1.24 5.39 23.05
C GLU A 169 0.21 6.26 22.34
N LEU A 170 0.67 7.23 21.54
CA LEU A 170 -0.20 8.08 20.73
C LEU A 170 -0.83 7.34 19.52
N LEU A 171 -0.16 6.31 19.00
CA LEU A 171 -0.53 5.65 17.75
C LEU A 171 -1.20 4.29 17.94
N GLN A 172 -1.02 3.63 19.09
CA GLN A 172 -1.47 2.26 19.33
C GLN A 172 -2.98 2.04 19.14
N HIS A 173 -3.76 3.11 19.18
CA HIS A 173 -5.19 3.10 18.92
C HIS A 173 -5.55 2.97 17.44
N LEU A 174 -4.57 3.10 16.53
CA LEU A 174 -4.76 2.95 15.10
C LEU A 174 -4.75 1.44 14.76
N PRO A 175 -5.84 0.90 14.17
CA PRO A 175 -6.06 -0.54 14.03
C PRO A 175 -4.99 -1.23 13.17
N GLU A 176 -4.48 -0.54 12.16
CA GLU A 176 -3.53 -1.06 11.18
C GLU A 176 -2.08 -0.65 11.49
N LEU A 177 -1.80 -0.14 12.70
CA LEU A 177 -0.44 0.17 13.10
C LEU A 177 0.42 -1.09 13.12
N GLU A 178 1.51 -1.06 12.37
CA GLU A 178 2.58 -2.04 12.41
C GLU A 178 3.84 -1.41 13.00
N LEU A 179 4.44 -2.13 13.95
CA LEU A 179 5.63 -1.71 14.66
C LEU A 179 6.75 -2.69 14.37
N LEU A 180 7.90 -2.18 13.92
CA LEU A 180 9.12 -2.97 13.73
C LEU A 180 10.27 -2.34 14.50
N VAL A 181 10.80 -3.07 15.46
CA VAL A 181 11.94 -2.70 16.30
C VAL A 181 13.16 -3.50 15.87
N LEU A 182 14.19 -2.81 15.39
CA LEU A 182 15.44 -3.40 14.93
C LEU A 182 16.55 -3.10 15.93
N LYS A 183 17.30 -4.12 16.37
CA LYS A 183 18.50 -3.93 17.19
C LYS A 183 19.72 -4.16 16.31
N ARG A 184 20.60 -3.16 16.23
CA ARG A 184 21.86 -3.30 15.49
C ARG A 184 22.90 -3.93 16.40
N GLN A 185 23.23 -5.20 16.15
CA GLN A 185 24.17 -5.99 16.96
C GLN A 185 25.52 -5.29 17.19
N SER A 186 26.05 -4.57 16.19
CA SER A 186 27.38 -3.95 16.28
C SER A 186 27.45 -2.70 17.16
N THR A 187 26.32 -2.03 17.40
CA THR A 187 26.28 -0.74 18.13
C THR A 187 25.39 -0.78 19.37
N GLY A 188 24.55 -1.82 19.50
CA GLY A 188 23.51 -1.88 20.53
C GLY A 188 22.35 -0.91 20.29
N ASN A 189 22.41 -0.09 19.23
CA ASN A 189 21.38 0.89 18.93
C ASN A 189 20.08 0.20 18.51
N CYS A 190 18.97 0.74 19.02
CA CYS A 190 17.63 0.27 18.73
C CYS A 190 16.94 1.26 17.79
N TYR A 191 16.43 0.76 16.68
CA TYR A 191 15.69 1.50 15.68
C TYR A 191 14.23 1.11 15.76
N VAL A 192 13.35 2.10 15.69
CA VAL A 192 11.90 1.86 15.72
C VAL A 192 11.29 2.40 14.44
N LEU A 193 10.57 1.53 13.76
CA LEU A 193 9.80 1.84 12.57
C LEU A 193 8.32 1.72 12.90
N PHE A 194 7.61 2.82 12.69
CA PHE A 194 6.15 2.85 12.69
C PHE A 194 5.71 2.81 11.23
N ALA A 195 5.09 1.71 10.84
CA ALA A 195 4.41 1.56 9.57
C ALA A 195 2.93 1.77 9.83
N LEU A 196 2.40 2.85 9.26
CA LEU A 196 0.99 3.09 9.23
C LEU A 196 0.55 3.09 7.77
N PRO A 197 -0.53 2.41 7.43
CA PRO A 197 -1.30 2.84 6.29
C PRO A 197 -1.74 4.26 6.62
N LEU A 198 -1.28 5.21 5.82
CA LEU A 198 -1.85 6.56 5.83
C LEU A 198 -3.34 6.48 5.57
N LEU A 199 -3.77 5.41 4.93
CA LEU A 199 -4.86 5.29 4.02
C LEU A 199 -4.95 3.73 3.86
N GLY A 200 -6.04 3.09 4.30
CA GLY A 200 -6.20 1.64 4.58
C GLY A 200 -6.51 0.68 3.42
N GLU A 201 -5.95 -0.53 3.51
CA GLU A 201 -5.83 -1.54 2.45
C GLU A 201 -7.15 -2.26 2.12
N SER A 202 -7.88 -1.79 1.11
CA SER A 202 -8.93 -2.59 0.49
C SER A 202 -8.88 -2.57 -1.03
N LEU A 203 -8.92 -3.78 -1.61
CA LEU A 203 -8.76 -4.09 -3.04
C LEU A 203 -9.85 -3.53 -3.97
N GLN A 204 -10.73 -2.65 -3.50
CA GLN A 204 -11.67 -1.90 -4.32
C GLN A 204 -11.76 -0.49 -3.77
N TRP A 205 -11.13 0.43 -4.49
CA TRP A 205 -11.21 1.86 -4.22
C TRP A 205 -12.66 2.32 -4.35
N ASP A 206 -13.36 2.44 -3.23
CA ASP A 206 -14.68 3.07 -3.23
C ASP A 206 -14.51 4.58 -3.11
N ALA A 207 -14.55 5.27 -4.25
CA ALA A 207 -14.52 6.72 -4.33
C ALA A 207 -15.61 7.40 -3.47
N LYS A 208 -16.65 6.65 -3.08
CA LYS A 208 -17.71 7.09 -2.17
C LYS A 208 -17.31 6.99 -0.69
N ALA A 209 -16.65 5.92 -0.26
CA ALA A 209 -16.12 5.79 1.11
C ALA A 209 -15.06 6.87 1.43
N LEU A 210 -14.32 7.28 0.41
CA LEU A 210 -13.32 8.35 0.41
C LEU A 210 -13.91 9.75 0.65
N LEU A 211 -15.12 9.97 0.11
CA LEU A 211 -15.92 11.18 0.30
C LEU A 211 -16.55 11.25 1.70
N GLU A 212 -16.92 10.10 2.25
CA GLU A 212 -17.64 10.00 3.52
C GLU A 212 -16.68 9.92 4.72
N ASN A 213 -15.53 9.24 4.60
CA ASN A 213 -14.66 8.89 5.72
C ASN A 213 -13.19 9.38 5.61
N GLY A 214 -12.72 9.84 4.45
CA GLY A 214 -11.38 10.42 4.28
C GLY A 214 -10.19 9.44 4.34
N GLU A 215 -10.46 8.14 4.20
CA GLU A 215 -9.46 7.07 4.16
C GLU A 215 -9.24 6.60 2.70
N LEU A 216 -7.98 6.42 2.27
CA LEU A 216 -7.54 6.11 0.89
C LEU A 216 -6.58 4.92 0.91
N ASP A 217 -5.62 4.69 -0.01
CA ASP A 217 -4.52 3.71 0.18
C ASP A 217 -3.09 4.28 -0.09
N SER A 218 -2.21 4.37 0.92
CA SER A 218 -0.74 4.66 0.85
C SER A 218 -0.06 4.45 2.22
N VAL A 219 1.26 4.20 2.30
CA VAL A 219 1.94 3.79 3.56
C VAL A 219 2.95 4.86 4.01
N MET A 220 2.92 5.26 5.29
CA MET A 220 4.00 6.05 5.91
C MET A 220 4.92 5.13 6.71
N THR A 221 6.22 5.17 6.42
CA THR A 221 7.30 4.54 7.19
C THR A 221 8.20 5.62 7.80
N LYS A 222 8.01 5.97 9.08
CA LYS A 222 9.06 6.76 9.79
C LYS A 222 10.05 5.81 10.42
N ARG A 223 11.32 6.04 10.13
CA ARG A 223 12.45 5.37 10.76
C ARG A 223 12.99 6.29 11.86
N VAL A 224 13.14 5.80 13.09
CA VAL A 224 13.76 6.56 14.18
C VAL A 224 15.09 5.90 14.54
N ALA A 225 16.19 6.56 14.19
CA ALA A 225 17.53 6.24 14.69
C ALA A 225 17.84 7.07 15.94
N LEU A 226 18.65 6.51 16.84
CA LEU A 226 19.26 7.24 17.97
C LEU A 226 20.41 8.17 17.56
N ASP A 227 20.80 8.18 16.28
CA ASP A 227 21.71 9.15 15.67
C ASP A 227 20.96 9.95 14.58
N ASP A 228 20.38 11.08 14.99
CA ASP A 228 20.21 12.37 14.29
C ASP A 228 19.79 12.49 12.81
N SER A 229 19.26 11.47 12.14
CA SER A 229 18.27 11.69 11.05
C SER A 229 17.90 10.39 10.36
N TRP A 230 16.68 9.93 10.61
CA TRP A 230 16.01 9.08 9.65
C TRP A 230 14.67 9.74 9.28
N PRO A 231 14.47 10.06 8.00
CA PRO A 231 13.32 10.84 7.58
C PRO A 231 12.03 10.02 7.73
N LEU A 232 10.94 10.75 7.89
CA LEU A 232 9.63 10.23 7.53
C LEU A 232 9.69 9.80 6.06
N VAL A 233 9.48 8.52 5.78
CA VAL A 233 9.33 8.00 4.42
C VAL A 233 7.85 7.80 4.18
N VAL A 234 7.37 8.24 3.03
CA VAL A 234 6.01 7.95 2.57
C VAL A 234 6.13 7.12 1.32
N GLU A 235 5.66 5.88 1.41
CA GLU A 235 5.51 4.96 0.29
C GLU A 235 4.15 5.20 -0.37
N TRP A 236 4.22 5.67 -1.61
CA TRP A 236 3.04 5.93 -2.42
C TRP A 236 2.79 4.77 -3.38
N PRO A 237 1.51 4.41 -3.64
CA PRO A 237 1.18 3.54 -4.77
C PRO A 237 1.74 4.09 -6.08
N ALA A 238 2.11 3.21 -6.99
CA ALA A 238 2.65 3.61 -8.30
C ALA A 238 1.66 4.46 -9.10
N GLU A 239 0.36 4.23 -8.86
CA GLU A 239 -0.76 4.92 -9.48
C GLU A 239 -0.94 6.37 -8.96
N LEU A 240 -0.36 6.72 -7.82
CA LEU A 240 -0.45 8.06 -7.19
C LEU A 240 0.82 8.90 -7.42
N GLN A 241 1.38 8.84 -8.62
CA GLN A 241 2.66 9.47 -8.93
C GLN A 241 2.64 11.00 -8.74
N LEU A 242 1.60 11.70 -9.19
CA LEU A 242 1.50 13.15 -9.04
C LEU A 242 1.24 13.53 -7.58
N SER A 243 0.33 12.82 -6.90
CA SER A 243 0.08 12.99 -5.46
C SER A 243 1.34 12.84 -4.61
N SER A 244 2.19 11.87 -4.94
CA SER A 244 3.46 11.66 -4.24
C SER A 244 4.40 12.85 -4.36
N GLN A 245 4.46 13.46 -5.55
CA GLN A 245 5.36 14.57 -5.85
C GLN A 245 4.86 15.87 -5.21
N VAL A 246 3.55 16.10 -5.17
CA VAL A 246 2.98 17.38 -4.69
C VAL A 246 2.76 17.42 -3.18
N THR A 247 2.54 16.27 -2.54
CA THR A 247 2.27 16.24 -1.09
C THR A 247 3.48 16.69 -0.28
N GLN A 248 4.71 16.57 -0.82
CA GLN A 248 6.00 16.91 -0.21
C GLN A 248 6.12 16.47 1.26
N THR A 249 6.86 15.39 1.51
CA THR A 249 7.04 14.86 2.87
C THR A 249 7.54 15.94 3.83
N PRO A 250 6.79 16.29 4.89
CA PRO A 250 7.22 17.31 5.82
C PRO A 250 8.56 16.92 6.45
N VAL A 251 9.49 17.88 6.51
CA VAL A 251 10.81 17.66 7.10
C VAL A 251 10.63 17.26 8.56
N SER A 252 11.10 16.07 8.91
CA SER A 252 11.06 15.60 10.29
C SER A 252 11.97 16.47 11.15
N SER A 253 11.38 17.09 12.18
CA SER A 253 12.08 17.88 13.18
C SER A 253 11.91 17.21 14.55
N GLU A 254 12.85 17.41 15.46
CA GLU A 254 12.69 16.96 16.84
C GLU A 254 11.44 17.54 17.51
N ALA A 255 11.02 18.74 17.09
CA ALA A 255 9.91 19.49 17.65
C ALA A 255 8.52 19.05 17.15
N ILE A 256 8.44 18.15 16.15
CA ILE A 256 7.16 17.70 15.57
C ILE A 256 6.98 16.21 15.85
N SER A 257 5.85 15.87 16.48
CA SER A 257 5.46 14.48 16.74
C SER A 257 5.14 13.72 15.45
N PHE A 258 5.17 12.39 15.49
CA PHE A 258 4.81 11.59 14.31
C PHE A 258 3.33 11.75 13.94
N VAL A 259 2.45 11.90 14.94
CA VAL A 259 1.02 12.18 14.73
C VAL A 259 0.82 13.46 13.92
N GLU A 260 1.53 14.53 14.29
CA GLU A 260 1.44 15.81 13.59
C GLU A 260 1.99 15.70 12.16
N LEU A 261 3.10 14.99 11.95
CA LEU A 261 3.65 14.78 10.61
C LEU A 261 2.70 13.98 9.71
N ILE A 262 2.06 12.92 10.23
CA ILE A 262 1.04 12.16 9.51
C ILE A 262 -0.16 13.05 9.19
N ALA A 263 -0.67 13.77 10.19
CA ALA A 263 -1.82 14.65 10.01
C ALA A 263 -1.54 15.73 8.95
N LEU A 264 -0.35 16.32 8.96
CA LEU A 264 0.09 17.30 7.97
C LEU A 264 0.19 16.68 6.57
N CYS A 265 0.77 15.49 6.45
CA CYS A 265 0.86 14.81 5.16
C CYS A 265 -0.51 14.42 4.61
N ARG A 266 -1.38 13.83 5.44
CA ARG A 266 -2.77 13.51 5.08
C ARG A 266 -3.53 14.76 4.64
N LYS A 267 -3.41 15.85 5.40
CA LYS A 267 -4.05 17.13 5.08
C LYS A 267 -3.59 17.65 3.72
N LYS A 268 -2.28 17.75 3.48
CA LYS A 268 -1.73 18.21 2.21
C LYS A 268 -2.18 17.35 1.04
N PHE A 269 -2.10 16.03 1.19
CA PHE A 269 -2.54 15.09 0.17
C PHE A 269 -4.03 15.31 -0.18
N LEU A 270 -4.91 15.34 0.82
CA LEU A 270 -6.35 15.53 0.62
C LEU A 270 -6.68 16.86 -0.04
N GLU A 271 -6.01 17.94 0.37
CA GLU A 271 -6.18 19.27 -0.23
C GLU A 271 -5.85 19.26 -1.72
N GLN A 272 -4.69 18.71 -2.10
CA GLN A 272 -4.28 18.68 -3.51
C GLN A 272 -5.13 17.73 -4.36
N TRP A 273 -5.50 16.57 -3.80
CA TRP A 273 -6.34 15.60 -4.47
C TRP A 273 -7.76 16.14 -4.69
N ARG A 274 -8.37 16.75 -3.67
CA ARG A 274 -9.70 17.39 -3.80
C ARG A 274 -9.68 18.50 -4.83
N ARG A 275 -8.63 19.33 -4.84
CA ARG A 275 -8.49 20.40 -5.83
C ARG A 275 -8.56 19.88 -7.27
N ARG A 276 -7.88 18.77 -7.59
CA ARG A 276 -7.93 18.16 -8.94
C ARG A 276 -9.30 17.56 -9.25
N LYS A 277 -9.87 16.84 -8.29
CA LYS A 277 -11.21 16.26 -8.39
C LYS A 277 -12.27 17.32 -8.66
N ASP A 278 -12.26 18.42 -7.92
CA ASP A 278 -13.25 19.50 -8.04
C ASP A 278 -13.08 20.26 -9.35
N PHE A 279 -11.83 20.47 -9.79
CA PHE A 279 -11.55 21.00 -11.12
C PHE A 279 -12.16 20.13 -12.23
N ILE A 280 -11.92 18.81 -12.19
CA ILE A 280 -12.47 17.88 -13.20
C ILE A 280 -13.99 17.81 -13.10
N ALA A 281 -14.55 17.82 -11.89
CA ALA A 281 -15.99 17.82 -11.69
C ALA A 281 -16.66 19.06 -12.31
N GLU A 282 -16.04 20.22 -12.17
CA GLU A 282 -16.51 21.46 -12.78
C GLU A 282 -16.26 21.50 -14.31
N LEU A 283 -15.12 20.96 -14.78
CA LEU A 283 -14.85 20.79 -16.21
C LEU A 283 -15.94 19.96 -16.89
N ARG A 284 -16.35 18.86 -16.27
CA ARG A 284 -17.44 17.98 -16.74
C ARG A 284 -18.80 18.68 -16.87
N ARG A 285 -19.02 19.80 -16.19
CA ARG A 285 -20.26 20.58 -16.33
C ARG A 285 -20.28 21.47 -17.58
N ARG A 286 -19.12 21.69 -18.20
CA ARG A 286 -18.94 22.68 -19.27
C ARG A 286 -18.54 22.07 -20.61
N VAL A 287 -17.80 20.97 -20.57
CA VAL A 287 -17.30 20.27 -21.76
C VAL A 287 -17.60 18.78 -21.67
N ILE A 288 -17.52 18.10 -22.81
CA ILE A 288 -17.67 16.64 -22.86
C ILE A 288 -16.34 16.03 -22.43
N VAL A 289 -16.31 15.45 -21.23
CA VAL A 289 -15.16 14.67 -20.75
C VAL A 289 -15.33 13.22 -21.20
N LEU A 290 -14.30 12.70 -21.86
CA LEU A 290 -14.27 11.35 -22.42
C LEU A 290 -13.75 10.35 -21.38
N GLU A 291 -12.64 10.69 -20.75
CA GLU A 291 -11.93 9.84 -19.79
C GLU A 291 -11.13 10.72 -18.81
N TYR A 292 -10.91 10.24 -17.59
CA TYR A 292 -9.98 10.85 -16.66
C TYR A 292 -9.38 9.77 -15.75
N ASP A 293 -8.20 10.06 -15.21
CA ASP A 293 -7.59 9.24 -14.17
C ASP A 293 -8.43 9.34 -12.88
N ALA A 294 -9.16 8.28 -12.54
CA ALA A 294 -10.03 8.26 -11.37
C ALA A 294 -9.29 8.07 -10.04
N VAL A 295 -7.99 7.76 -10.07
CA VAL A 295 -7.19 7.45 -8.88
C VAL A 295 -6.44 8.70 -8.43
N ASP A 296 -5.59 9.27 -9.28
CA ASP A 296 -4.78 10.46 -8.94
C ASP A 296 -5.36 11.77 -9.47
N PHE A 297 -6.37 11.69 -10.37
CA PHE A 297 -6.88 12.85 -11.11
C PHE A 297 -5.78 13.61 -11.84
N SER A 298 -4.72 12.91 -12.24
CA SER A 298 -3.52 13.50 -12.84
C SER A 298 -3.75 13.98 -14.28
N GLN A 299 -4.71 13.37 -14.98
CA GLN A 299 -5.01 13.68 -16.37
C GLN A 299 -6.51 13.56 -16.70
N VAL A 300 -6.93 14.33 -17.71
CA VAL A 300 -8.30 14.29 -18.25
C VAL A 300 -8.29 14.46 -19.77
N PHE A 301 -9.08 13.66 -20.44
CA PHE A 301 -9.37 13.72 -21.86
C PHE A 301 -10.75 14.33 -22.07
N PHE A 302 -10.81 15.40 -22.84
CA PHE A 302 -12.05 16.13 -23.07
C PHE A 302 -12.14 16.65 -24.50
N MET A 303 -13.35 16.97 -24.91
CA MET A 303 -13.67 17.42 -26.26
C MET A 303 -14.12 18.87 -26.22
N LEU A 304 -13.54 19.67 -27.12
CA LEU A 304 -13.99 21.03 -27.43
C LEU A 304 -14.55 21.07 -28.84
N GLN A 305 -15.55 21.91 -29.02
CA GLN A 305 -16.16 22.19 -30.30
C GLN A 305 -15.99 23.68 -30.58
N GLU A 306 -15.34 24.00 -31.69
CA GLU A 306 -15.07 25.39 -32.09
C GLU A 306 -15.59 25.65 -33.50
N GLN A 307 -16.26 26.79 -33.68
CA GLN A 307 -16.72 27.28 -34.98
C GLN A 307 -16.57 28.80 -35.00
N LEU A 308 -15.72 29.32 -35.90
CA LEU A 308 -15.41 30.76 -35.99
C LEU A 308 -16.64 31.60 -36.32
N ASP A 309 -17.44 31.14 -37.29
CA ASP A 309 -18.71 31.74 -37.66
C ASP A 309 -19.66 30.65 -38.20
N VAL A 310 -20.91 31.04 -38.49
CA VAL A 310 -21.96 30.10 -38.94
C VAL A 310 -21.63 29.40 -40.26
N GLN A 311 -20.71 29.95 -41.07
CA GLN A 311 -20.29 29.43 -42.37
C GLN A 311 -18.96 28.65 -42.31
N ALA A 312 -18.19 28.81 -41.23
CA ALA A 312 -16.92 28.12 -41.04
C ALA A 312 -17.11 26.63 -40.70
N PRO A 313 -16.17 25.75 -41.08
CA PRO A 313 -16.19 24.35 -40.68
C PRO A 313 -16.20 24.19 -39.15
N LEU A 314 -17.00 23.24 -38.68
CA LEU A 314 -17.00 22.85 -37.28
C LEU A 314 -15.76 22.03 -36.96
N HIS A 315 -14.96 22.49 -35.99
CA HIS A 315 -13.79 21.76 -35.52
C HIS A 315 -14.12 21.06 -34.21
N ILE A 316 -14.03 19.73 -34.21
CA ILE A 316 -14.13 18.91 -33.01
C ILE A 316 -12.72 18.52 -32.61
N MET A 317 -12.30 18.94 -31.42
CA MET A 317 -10.93 18.77 -30.93
C MET A 317 -10.94 17.90 -29.70
N VAL A 318 -10.09 16.87 -29.69
CA VAL A 318 -9.87 16.03 -28.51
C VAL A 318 -8.58 16.48 -27.85
N LEU A 319 -8.68 16.84 -26.58
CA LEU A 319 -7.60 17.44 -25.80
C LEU A 319 -7.29 16.56 -24.60
N ARG A 320 -6.01 16.45 -24.28
CA ARG A 320 -5.50 15.89 -23.03
C ARG A 320 -5.00 17.04 -22.17
N LEU A 321 -5.53 17.17 -20.96
CA LEU A 321 -4.99 18.01 -19.90
C LEU A 321 -4.22 17.12 -18.93
N GLU A 322 -2.98 17.50 -18.62
CA GLU A 322 -2.14 16.90 -17.59
C GLU A 322 -1.82 17.96 -16.52
N PHE A 323 -2.09 17.60 -15.26
CA PHE A 323 -1.67 18.40 -14.13
C PHE A 323 -0.19 18.16 -13.84
N THR A 324 0.61 19.22 -13.83
CA THR A 324 2.04 19.13 -13.51
C THR A 324 2.31 19.44 -12.04
N THR A 325 3.47 19.03 -11.55
CA THR A 325 3.93 19.42 -10.20
C THR A 325 4.09 20.93 -10.06
N ALA A 326 4.59 21.60 -11.10
CA ALA A 326 4.79 23.04 -11.14
C ALA A 326 3.49 23.80 -10.86
N TYR A 327 2.37 23.39 -11.46
CA TYR A 327 1.06 23.98 -11.24
C TYR A 327 0.68 24.07 -9.75
N PHE A 328 1.01 23.06 -8.94
CA PHE A 328 0.68 23.06 -7.52
C PHE A 328 1.64 23.89 -6.66
N PHE A 329 2.84 24.17 -7.16
CA PHE A 329 3.81 25.05 -6.48
C PHE A 329 3.61 26.52 -6.83
N THR A 330 3.20 26.82 -8.06
CA THR A 330 3.08 28.19 -8.58
C THR A 330 1.64 28.70 -8.60
N ASN A 331 0.66 27.80 -8.66
CA ASN A 331 -0.75 28.09 -8.98
C ASN A 331 -0.96 28.81 -10.31
N CYS A 332 -0.02 28.66 -11.26
CA CYS A 332 -0.09 29.28 -12.58
C CYS A 332 -0.71 28.35 -13.62
N MET A 333 -1.71 28.85 -14.37
CA MET A 333 -2.35 28.07 -15.44
C MET A 333 -1.40 27.68 -16.57
N SER A 334 -0.38 28.49 -16.84
CA SER A 334 0.68 28.20 -17.82
C SER A 334 1.47 26.92 -17.53
N ASP A 335 1.41 26.43 -16.29
CA ASP A 335 2.13 25.23 -15.89
C ASP A 335 1.32 23.96 -16.13
N LEU A 336 0.05 24.07 -16.50
CA LEU A 336 -0.74 22.94 -16.99
C LEU A 336 -0.29 22.58 -18.39
N GLN A 337 -0.26 21.28 -18.69
CA GLN A 337 0.07 20.80 -20.02
C GLN A 337 -1.21 20.40 -20.75
N VAL A 338 -1.57 21.17 -21.78
CA VAL A 338 -2.69 20.85 -22.68
C VAL A 338 -2.14 20.41 -24.02
N THR A 339 -2.57 19.24 -24.47
CA THR A 339 -2.14 18.63 -25.71
C THR A 339 -3.34 18.35 -26.60
N LEU A 340 -3.28 18.81 -27.85
CA LEU A 340 -4.23 18.42 -28.88
C LEU A 340 -3.84 17.03 -29.42
N LEU A 341 -4.77 16.09 -29.36
CA LEU A 341 -4.57 14.73 -29.86
C LEU A 341 -4.90 14.68 -31.35
N SER A 342 -3.88 14.36 -32.16
CA SER A 342 -4.07 14.03 -33.57
C SER A 342 -4.37 12.54 -33.71
N GLY A 343 -5.27 12.18 -34.62
CA GLY A 343 -5.62 10.78 -34.90
C GLY A 343 -4.56 10.00 -35.70
N ASP A 344 -3.45 10.64 -36.06
CA ASP A 344 -2.35 10.02 -36.81
C ASP A 344 -1.23 9.56 -35.87
N ASP A 345 -1.06 8.25 -35.78
CA ASP A 345 0.04 7.59 -35.08
C ASP A 345 1.39 8.03 -35.69
N GLY A 346 2.09 8.96 -35.03
CA GLY A 346 3.44 9.40 -35.42
C GLY A 346 3.63 10.92 -35.54
N VAL A 347 2.58 11.72 -35.39
CA VAL A 347 2.71 13.19 -35.30
C VAL A 347 3.01 13.59 -33.87
N SER A 348 4.03 14.43 -33.68
CA SER A 348 4.37 14.97 -32.36
C SER A 348 3.16 15.64 -31.70
N PRO A 349 2.93 15.44 -30.40
CA PRO A 349 1.83 16.08 -29.68
C PRO A 349 1.91 17.60 -29.82
N VAL A 350 0.79 18.23 -30.20
CA VAL A 350 0.71 19.69 -30.30
C VAL A 350 0.38 20.24 -28.92
N ILE A 351 1.36 20.88 -28.29
CA ILE A 351 1.18 21.55 -27.00
C ILE A 351 0.44 22.87 -27.24
N VAL A 352 -0.70 23.04 -26.58
CA VAL A 352 -1.49 24.26 -26.59
C VAL A 352 -0.93 25.19 -25.51
N PRO A 353 -0.30 26.33 -25.88
CA PRO A 353 0.22 27.27 -24.88
C PRO A 353 -0.94 27.91 -24.12
N LEU A 354 -0.78 28.03 -22.80
CA LEU A 354 -1.71 28.73 -21.91
C LEU A 354 -1.07 30.00 -21.37
N ASP A 355 -1.86 31.06 -21.22
CA ASP A 355 -1.40 32.32 -20.68
C ASP A 355 -1.01 32.20 -19.20
N ALA A 356 0.03 32.94 -18.82
CA ALA A 356 0.45 33.05 -17.42
C ALA A 356 -0.59 33.84 -16.62
N SER A 357 -1.40 33.12 -15.85
CA SER A 357 -2.34 33.70 -14.91
C SER A 357 -2.29 32.92 -13.60
N SER A 358 -2.19 33.64 -12.49
CA SER A 358 -2.30 33.08 -11.15
C SER A 358 -3.75 33.06 -10.71
N ILE A 359 -4.19 31.92 -10.17
CA ILE A 359 -5.54 31.80 -9.63
C ILE A 359 -5.53 32.38 -8.20
N PRO A 360 -6.35 33.41 -7.90
CA PRO A 360 -6.43 33.93 -6.54
C PRO A 360 -7.05 32.88 -5.59
N HIS A 361 -6.39 32.65 -4.44
CA HIS A 361 -6.92 31.83 -3.35
C HIS A 361 -8.11 32.55 -2.70
N ASN A 362 -9.34 32.16 -3.05
CA ASN A 362 -10.51 32.43 -2.21
C ASN A 362 -10.95 31.10 -1.57
N SER A 363 -11.17 31.13 -0.26
CA SER A 363 -11.47 29.99 0.61
C SER A 363 -12.85 29.34 0.39
N ASP A 364 -13.61 29.78 -0.63
CA ASP A 364 -14.83 29.12 -1.08
C ASP A 364 -14.48 28.18 -2.24
N ASP A 365 -14.13 26.94 -1.92
CA ASP A 365 -13.64 25.91 -2.87
C ASP A 365 -14.55 25.71 -4.10
N VAL A 366 -15.86 25.93 -3.95
CA VAL A 366 -16.84 25.78 -5.05
C VAL A 366 -16.83 26.99 -6.00
N ALA A 367 -16.75 28.21 -5.47
CA ALA A 367 -16.69 29.42 -6.30
C ALA A 367 -15.31 29.57 -6.98
N GLY A 368 -14.25 29.14 -6.29
CA GLY A 368 -12.88 29.12 -6.80
C GLY A 368 -12.70 28.16 -7.98
N SER A 369 -13.26 26.95 -7.90
CA SER A 369 -13.17 25.96 -9.00
C SER A 369 -13.91 26.40 -10.26
N GLN A 370 -15.08 27.03 -10.13
CA GLN A 370 -15.86 27.56 -11.26
C GLN A 370 -15.09 28.63 -12.06
N ALA A 371 -14.52 29.62 -11.36
CA ALA A 371 -13.75 30.68 -12.00
C ALA A 371 -12.48 30.13 -12.67
N CYS A 372 -11.80 29.22 -11.98
CA CYS A 372 -10.60 28.52 -12.45
C CYS A 372 -10.85 27.78 -13.77
N VAL A 373 -11.90 26.94 -13.84
CA VAL A 373 -12.22 26.19 -15.07
C VAL A 373 -12.67 27.12 -16.20
N SER A 374 -13.39 28.20 -15.89
CA SER A 374 -13.79 29.19 -16.91
C SER A 374 -12.56 29.82 -17.58
N GLN A 375 -11.61 30.28 -16.78
CA GLN A 375 -10.36 30.88 -17.27
C GLN A 375 -9.50 29.86 -18.03
N PHE A 376 -9.41 28.63 -17.52
CA PHE A 376 -8.71 27.55 -18.21
C PHE A 376 -9.26 27.32 -19.62
N LEU A 377 -10.59 27.22 -19.76
CA LEU A 377 -11.22 27.00 -21.07
C LEU A 377 -11.01 28.19 -22.00
N GLU A 378 -11.08 29.42 -21.50
CA GLU A 378 -10.81 30.63 -22.28
C GLU A 378 -9.36 30.65 -22.81
N PHE A 379 -8.37 30.36 -21.96
CA PHE A 379 -6.96 30.31 -22.39
C PHE A 379 -6.71 29.16 -23.36
N THR A 380 -7.33 28.00 -23.13
CA THR A 380 -7.22 26.85 -24.05
C THR A 380 -7.81 27.21 -25.42
N GLN A 381 -8.98 27.85 -25.46
CA GLN A 381 -9.60 28.29 -26.70
C GLN A 381 -8.74 29.33 -27.43
N LYS A 382 -8.21 30.33 -26.73
CA LYS A 382 -7.30 31.32 -27.32
C LYS A 382 -6.04 30.67 -27.90
N GLY A 383 -5.41 29.76 -27.17
CA GLY A 383 -4.23 29.03 -27.63
C GLY A 383 -4.52 28.19 -28.88
N LEU A 384 -5.69 27.52 -28.92
CA LEU A 384 -6.13 26.76 -30.10
C LEU A 384 -6.41 27.68 -31.30
N LEU A 385 -7.12 28.80 -31.10
CA LEU A 385 -7.38 29.75 -32.18
C LEU A 385 -6.10 30.35 -32.74
N GLN A 386 -5.12 30.66 -31.89
CA GLN A 386 -3.81 31.13 -32.33
C GLN A 386 -3.05 30.04 -33.10
N HIS A 387 -3.17 28.77 -32.70
CA HIS A 387 -2.57 27.65 -33.43
C HIS A 387 -3.18 27.46 -34.83
N PHE A 388 -4.51 27.51 -34.96
CA PHE A 388 -5.19 27.27 -36.23
C PHE A 388 -5.26 28.50 -37.15
N TYR A 389 -5.29 29.70 -36.60
CA TYR A 389 -5.61 30.94 -37.34
C TYR A 389 -4.61 32.09 -37.11
N GLY A 390 -3.61 31.92 -36.25
CA GLY A 390 -2.56 32.92 -36.01
C GLY A 390 -1.52 32.94 -37.12
N HIS A 391 -1.85 33.58 -38.25
CA HIS A 391 -0.89 33.98 -39.28
C HIS A 391 -0.80 35.50 -39.39
#